data_AF-A0A921UZ07-F1
#
_entry.id   AF-A0A921UZ07-F1
#
_cell.length_a   1.000
_cell.length_b   1.000
_cell.length_c   1.000
_cell.angle_alpha   90.00
_cell.angle_beta   90.00
_cell.angle_gamma   90.00
#
_symmetry.space_group_name_H-M   'P 1'
#
loop_
_entity.id
_entity.type
_entity.pdbx_description
1 polymer ?
#
loop_
_entity_poly.entity_id
_entity_poly.type
_entity_poly.pdbx_seq_one_letter_code
_entity_poly.pdbx_strand_id
1 'polypeptide(L)'
;MAATLSVFYVGEIGVNDYFVALSNNSVDVAVSLVPHIIDTIRSALTTMIAAGARTVVVSVSGMLPNRLRAAEAGCITRFINALAEHHNHMLRMMLRELRSNYGRSLTLLYADMYRPVVKAMASPALYGFGDRPLATCCGGGAGPNNFNFIAFCGTPASTTCADPSKFVSWDGIHFTEAANRFFARNMIKGLLSRGRGEYVATD
;
A
#
# COMPACT_ATOMS: atom_id res chain seq x y z
N MET A 1 19.11 11.88 -31.53
CA MET A 1 17.90 12.26 -30.79
C MET A 1 17.97 11.62 -29.42
N ALA A 2 17.95 12.41 -28.33
CA ALA A 2 17.82 11.84 -26.99
C ALA A 2 16.40 11.27 -26.87
N ALA A 3 16.26 9.97 -26.69
CA ALA A 3 14.96 9.38 -26.38
C ALA A 3 14.47 9.98 -25.05
N THR A 4 13.35 10.68 -25.07
CA THR A 4 12.67 11.12 -23.85
C THR A 4 12.30 9.88 -23.05
N LEU A 5 12.97 9.66 -21.92
CA LEU A 5 12.62 8.59 -20.99
C LEU A 5 11.43 9.06 -20.14
N SER A 6 10.24 8.56 -20.46
CA SER A 6 9.07 8.69 -19.60
C SER A 6 8.98 7.49 -18.65
N VAL A 7 8.69 7.76 -17.39
CA VAL A 7 8.37 6.74 -16.38
C VAL A 7 6.92 6.93 -15.96
N PHE A 8 6.14 5.87 -16.00
CA PHE A 8 4.76 5.87 -15.54
C PHE A 8 4.67 5.18 -14.18
N TYR A 9 3.93 5.76 -13.24
CA TYR A 9 3.66 5.15 -11.94
C TYR A 9 2.18 4.76 -11.88
N VAL A 10 1.89 3.50 -11.53
CA VAL A 10 0.55 2.92 -11.49
C VAL A 10 0.34 2.28 -10.13
N GLY A 11 -0.75 2.64 -9.45
CA GLY A 11 -1.10 2.14 -8.12
C GLY A 11 -1.31 3.26 -7.10
N GLU A 12 -1.89 2.95 -5.93
CA GLU A 12 -2.40 1.64 -5.53
C GLU A 12 -3.81 1.37 -6.10
N ILE A 13 -4.06 0.18 -6.67
CA ILE A 13 -5.37 -0.23 -7.23
C ILE A 13 -5.86 -1.46 -6.44
N GLY A 14 -7.13 -1.46 -6.02
CA GLY A 14 -7.78 -2.59 -5.33
C GLY A 14 -8.04 -2.39 -3.83
N VAL A 15 -7.41 -1.41 -3.18
CA VAL A 15 -7.52 -1.21 -1.72
C VAL A 15 -8.95 -0.88 -1.31
N ASN A 16 -9.63 -0.04 -2.08
CA ASN A 16 -11.02 0.32 -1.82
C ASN A 16 -11.97 -0.86 -2.04
N ASP A 17 -11.72 -1.70 -3.04
CA ASP A 17 -12.48 -2.92 -3.33
C ASP A 17 -12.44 -3.87 -2.12
N TYR A 18 -11.24 -4.11 -1.57
CA TYR A 18 -11.06 -4.89 -0.35
C TYR A 18 -11.70 -4.22 0.86
N PHE A 19 -11.55 -2.90 1.02
CA PHE A 19 -12.13 -2.18 2.14
C PHE A 19 -13.67 -2.30 2.16
N VAL A 20 -14.32 -2.15 1.00
CA VAL A 20 -15.78 -2.31 0.88
C VAL A 20 -16.19 -3.76 1.12
N ALA A 21 -15.46 -4.73 0.58
CA ALA A 21 -15.74 -6.15 0.82
C ALA A 21 -15.61 -6.53 2.29
N LEU A 22 -14.56 -6.08 2.98
CA LEU A 22 -14.33 -6.34 4.40
C LEU A 22 -15.31 -5.59 5.32
N SER A 23 -15.79 -4.42 4.91
CA SER A 23 -16.72 -3.62 5.72
C SER A 23 -18.15 -4.11 5.61
N ASN A 24 -18.57 -4.59 4.44
CA ASN A 24 -19.97 -4.93 4.15
C ASN A 24 -20.24 -6.42 3.93
N ASN A 25 -19.20 -7.24 3.74
CA ASN A 25 -19.31 -8.66 3.40
C ASN A 25 -18.38 -9.52 4.29
N SER A 26 -17.57 -10.40 3.68
CA SER A 26 -16.68 -11.33 4.39
C SER A 26 -15.25 -11.30 3.83
N VAL A 27 -14.33 -11.90 4.59
CA VAL A 27 -12.95 -12.14 4.14
C VAL A 27 -12.93 -12.96 2.84
N ASP A 28 -13.81 -13.95 2.70
CA ASP A 28 -13.89 -14.79 1.50
C ASP A 28 -14.28 -13.99 0.25
N VAL A 29 -15.19 -13.01 0.40
CA VAL A 29 -15.52 -12.07 -0.68
C VAL A 29 -14.30 -11.21 -1.01
N ALA A 30 -13.57 -10.70 -0.02
CA ALA A 30 -12.37 -9.89 -0.28
C ALA A 30 -11.29 -10.70 -1.02
N VAL A 31 -11.09 -11.98 -0.65
CA VAL A 31 -10.16 -12.89 -1.33
C VAL A 31 -10.61 -13.20 -2.75
N SER A 32 -11.90 -13.43 -3.00
CA SER A 32 -12.42 -13.74 -4.34
C SER A 32 -12.26 -12.58 -5.33
N LEU A 33 -12.12 -11.34 -4.85
CA LEU A 33 -11.85 -10.17 -5.69
C LEU A 33 -10.42 -10.11 -6.24
N VAL A 34 -9.46 -10.81 -5.62
CA VAL A 34 -8.03 -10.77 -6.02
C VAL A 34 -7.82 -11.03 -7.52
N PRO A 35 -8.30 -12.13 -8.13
CA PRO A 35 -8.12 -12.36 -9.57
C PRO A 35 -8.71 -11.23 -10.42
N HIS A 36 -9.91 -10.73 -10.08
CA HIS A 36 -10.57 -9.65 -10.82
C HIS A 36 -9.79 -8.33 -10.78
N ILE A 37 -9.24 -7.99 -9.61
CA ILE A 37 -8.40 -6.80 -9.44
C ILE A 37 -7.09 -6.95 -10.21
N ILE A 38 -6.44 -8.12 -10.15
CA ILE A 38 -5.21 -8.38 -10.90
C ILE A 38 -5.44 -8.30 -12.41
N ASP A 39 -6.56 -8.80 -12.92
CA ASP A 39 -6.93 -8.70 -14.33
C ASP A 39 -7.24 -7.26 -14.75
N THR A 40 -7.86 -6.47 -13.86
CA THR A 40 -8.08 -5.04 -14.08
C THR A 40 -6.74 -4.29 -14.18
N ILE A 41 -5.79 -4.57 -13.29
CA ILE A 41 -4.44 -4.00 -13.35
C ILE A 41 -3.73 -4.45 -14.64
N ARG A 42 -3.82 -5.74 -15.00
CA ARG A 42 -3.25 -6.29 -16.25
C ARG A 42 -3.79 -5.52 -17.46
N SER A 43 -5.11 -5.31 -17.52
CA SER A 43 -5.78 -4.58 -18.61
C SER A 43 -5.28 -3.13 -18.70
N ALA A 44 -5.22 -2.41 -17.58
CA ALA A 44 -4.69 -1.04 -17.55
C ALA A 44 -3.24 -0.99 -18.06
N LEU A 45 -2.39 -1.92 -17.61
CA LEU A 45 -0.99 -1.99 -18.03
C LEU A 45 -0.87 -2.31 -19.53
N THR A 46 -1.63 -3.27 -20.06
CA THR A 46 -1.57 -3.61 -21.48
C THR A 46 -2.05 -2.45 -22.36
N THR A 47 -3.09 -1.73 -21.95
CA THR A 47 -3.53 -0.50 -22.63
C THR A 47 -2.43 0.57 -22.65
N MET A 48 -1.78 0.83 -21.50
CA MET A 48 -0.67 1.79 -21.43
C MET A 48 0.51 1.39 -22.31
N ILE A 49 0.86 0.09 -22.31
CA ILE A 49 1.95 -0.44 -23.13
C ILE A 49 1.62 -0.31 -24.63
N ALA A 50 0.38 -0.60 -25.02
CA ALA A 50 -0.10 -0.40 -26.39
C ALA A 50 -0.04 1.07 -26.82
N ALA A 51 -0.31 1.99 -25.89
CA ALA A 51 -0.18 3.44 -26.10
C ALA A 51 1.26 3.96 -26.12
N GLY A 52 2.27 3.09 -25.89
CA GLY A 52 3.68 3.45 -26.00
C GLY A 52 4.43 3.53 -24.66
N ALA A 53 3.82 3.21 -23.53
CA ALA A 53 4.55 3.13 -22.26
C ALA A 53 5.61 2.02 -22.33
N ARG A 54 6.85 2.34 -21.94
CA ARG A 54 7.98 1.39 -21.94
C ARG A 54 8.67 1.24 -20.59
N THR A 55 8.45 2.18 -19.66
CA THR A 55 8.92 2.08 -18.28
C THR A 55 7.76 2.36 -17.34
N VAL A 56 7.32 1.33 -16.62
CA VAL A 56 6.19 1.42 -15.69
C VAL A 56 6.60 0.90 -14.32
N VAL A 57 6.39 1.71 -13.29
CA VAL A 57 6.47 1.33 -11.89
C VAL A 57 5.06 0.98 -11.44
N VAL A 58 4.88 -0.23 -10.92
CA VAL A 58 3.61 -0.73 -10.41
C VAL A 58 3.75 -0.88 -8.90
N SER A 59 3.05 -0.03 -8.16
CA SER A 59 3.00 -0.08 -6.71
C SER A 59 1.93 -1.03 -6.23
N VAL A 60 2.24 -1.73 -5.16
CA VAL A 60 1.28 -2.58 -4.46
C VAL A 60 0.48 -1.82 -3.45
N SER A 61 -0.69 -2.36 -3.13
CA SER A 61 -1.45 -2.06 -1.93
C SER A 61 -0.65 -2.37 -0.67
N GLY A 62 -0.31 -1.36 0.12
CA GLY A 62 0.11 -1.50 1.50
C GLY A 62 -1.11 -1.62 2.42
N MET A 63 -1.89 -2.69 2.37
CA MET A 63 -3.04 -2.80 3.28
C MET A 63 -2.59 -3.04 4.72
N LEU A 64 -2.71 -2.02 5.58
CA LEU A 64 -3.17 -2.16 6.98
C LEU A 64 -3.81 -0.84 7.49
N PRO A 65 -5.14 -0.68 7.37
CA PRO A 65 -5.84 0.28 8.20
C PRO A 65 -5.95 -0.26 9.62
N ASN A 66 -5.34 0.41 10.60
CA ASN A 66 -5.41 0.04 11.99
C ASN A 66 -6.88 -0.18 12.44
N ARG A 67 -7.21 -1.44 12.71
CA ARG A 67 -8.34 -1.92 13.52
C ARG A 67 -9.74 -1.85 12.88
N LEU A 68 -10.07 -2.86 12.08
CA LEU A 68 -11.42 -3.44 12.15
C LEU A 68 -11.56 -4.19 13.50
N ARG A 69 -12.17 -3.52 14.49
CA ARG A 69 -12.61 -3.97 15.83
C ARG A 69 -11.53 -4.34 16.89
N ALA A 70 -11.62 -3.64 18.03
CA ALA A 70 -10.65 -3.64 19.14
C ALA A 70 -10.68 -4.85 20.09
N ALA A 71 -11.39 -5.94 19.79
CA ALA A 71 -11.43 -7.14 20.64
C ALA A 71 -10.80 -8.39 19.99
N GLU A 72 -10.62 -8.41 18.65
CA GLU A 72 -10.13 -9.56 17.88
C GLU A 72 -8.89 -9.22 17.00
N ALA A 73 -8.16 -8.16 17.40
CA ALA A 73 -7.19 -7.47 16.56
C ALA A 73 -6.06 -8.36 15.99
N GLY A 74 -5.73 -9.48 16.62
CA GLY A 74 -4.72 -10.42 16.11
C GLY A 74 -5.18 -11.22 14.88
N CYS A 75 -6.41 -11.74 14.89
CA CYS A 75 -6.94 -12.58 13.81
C CYS A 75 -7.23 -11.76 12.55
N ILE A 76 -7.88 -10.61 12.70
CA ILE A 76 -8.27 -9.74 11.58
C ILE A 76 -7.04 -9.14 10.89
N THR A 77 -6.04 -8.72 11.66
CA THR A 77 -4.75 -8.24 11.10
C THR A 77 -4.05 -9.34 10.31
N ARG A 78 -4.08 -10.58 10.81
CA ARG A 78 -3.49 -11.73 10.09
C ARG A 78 -4.19 -11.98 8.75
N PHE A 79 -5.52 -11.89 8.69
CA PHE A 79 -6.26 -12.06 7.44
C PHE A 79 -5.99 -10.94 6.44
N ILE A 80 -5.97 -9.68 6.89
CA ILE A 80 -5.69 -8.53 6.02
C ILE A 80 -4.26 -8.62 5.46
N ASN A 81 -3.28 -8.98 6.31
CA ASN A 81 -1.91 -9.22 5.87
C ASN A 81 -1.83 -10.39 4.87
N ALA A 82 -2.52 -11.50 5.13
CA ALA A 82 -2.55 -12.63 4.22
C ALA A 82 -3.19 -12.27 2.86
N LEU A 83 -4.25 -11.46 2.87
CA LEU A 83 -4.88 -10.94 1.65
C LEU A 83 -3.92 -10.03 0.88
N ALA A 84 -3.23 -9.11 1.56
CA ALA A 84 -2.24 -8.23 0.95
C ALA A 84 -1.08 -9.04 0.34
N GLU A 85 -0.56 -10.04 1.07
CA GLU A 85 0.49 -10.94 0.59
C GLU A 85 0.03 -11.76 -0.62
N HIS A 86 -1.22 -12.26 -0.60
CA HIS A 86 -1.78 -13.00 -1.72
C HIS A 86 -1.94 -12.11 -2.97
N HIS A 87 -2.51 -10.90 -2.82
CA HIS A 87 -2.58 -9.92 -3.90
C HIS A 87 -1.19 -9.62 -4.46
N ASN A 88 -0.22 -9.34 -3.59
CA ASN A 88 1.15 -8.98 -3.98
C ASN A 88 1.85 -10.14 -4.70
N HIS A 89 1.61 -11.38 -4.28
CA HIS A 89 2.09 -12.56 -4.98
C HIS A 89 1.52 -12.65 -6.40
N MET A 90 0.20 -12.53 -6.55
CA MET A 90 -0.48 -12.62 -7.84
C MET A 90 -0.08 -11.48 -8.78
N LEU A 91 0.08 -10.26 -8.26
CA LEU A 91 0.58 -9.11 -9.01
C LEU A 91 2.00 -9.37 -9.54
N ARG A 92 2.90 -9.89 -8.71
CA ARG A 92 4.26 -10.23 -9.16
C ARG A 92 4.28 -11.31 -10.23
N MET A 93 3.42 -12.34 -10.12
CA MET A 93 3.27 -13.37 -11.14
C MET A 93 2.81 -12.75 -12.48
N MET A 94 1.75 -11.94 -12.45
CA MET A 94 1.24 -11.26 -13.64
C MET A 94 2.28 -10.33 -14.28
N LEU A 95 3.03 -9.56 -13.47
CA LEU A 95 4.10 -8.70 -14.00
C LEU A 95 5.22 -9.51 -14.65
N ARG A 96 5.57 -10.70 -14.13
CA ARG A 96 6.53 -11.60 -14.78
C ARG A 96 6.03 -12.10 -16.13
N GLU A 97 4.75 -12.48 -16.21
CA GLU A 97 4.12 -12.89 -17.47
C GLU A 97 4.17 -11.76 -18.51
N LEU A 98 3.78 -10.53 -18.14
CA LEU A 98 3.87 -9.38 -19.03
C LEU A 98 5.30 -9.12 -19.49
N ARG A 99 6.30 -9.16 -18.58
CA ARG A 99 7.71 -9.01 -18.98
C ARG A 99 8.15 -10.09 -19.97
N SER A 100 7.70 -11.33 -19.80
CA SER A 100 7.99 -12.42 -20.73
C SER A 100 7.40 -12.16 -22.12
N ASN A 101 6.18 -11.64 -22.19
CA ASN A 101 5.47 -11.39 -23.45
C ASN A 101 6.04 -10.21 -24.25
N TYR A 102 6.47 -9.14 -23.58
CA TYR A 102 6.99 -7.92 -24.24
C TYR A 102 8.53 -7.86 -24.32
N GLY A 103 9.22 -8.77 -23.66
CA GLY A 103 10.67 -8.90 -23.69
C GLY A 103 11.42 -7.65 -23.19
N ARG A 104 12.64 -7.46 -23.69
CA ARG A 104 13.57 -6.40 -23.23
C ARG A 104 13.13 -4.98 -23.57
N SER A 105 12.10 -4.83 -24.41
CA SER A 105 11.56 -3.52 -24.80
C SER A 105 10.75 -2.85 -23.69
N LEU A 106 10.31 -3.63 -22.68
CA LEU A 106 9.45 -3.18 -21.59
C LEU A 106 10.17 -3.34 -20.25
N THR A 107 10.21 -2.25 -19.48
CA THR A 107 10.66 -2.24 -18.09
C THR A 107 9.45 -2.13 -17.17
N LEU A 108 9.08 -3.23 -16.51
CA LEU A 108 8.06 -3.27 -15.45
C LEU A 108 8.72 -3.43 -14.08
N LEU A 109 8.69 -2.37 -13.28
CA LEU A 109 9.25 -2.35 -11.93
C LEU A 109 8.11 -2.56 -10.93
N TYR A 110 8.29 -3.51 -10.03
CA TYR A 110 7.39 -3.73 -8.89
C TYR A 110 7.89 -2.88 -7.71
N ALA A 111 7.04 -2.06 -7.11
CA ALA A 111 7.35 -1.27 -5.93
C ALA A 111 6.64 -1.84 -4.69
N ASP A 112 7.42 -2.42 -3.77
CA ASP A 112 6.94 -3.03 -2.53
C ASP A 112 6.75 -1.96 -1.44
N MET A 113 5.52 -1.46 -1.33
CA MET A 113 5.12 -0.53 -0.27
C MET A 113 4.68 -1.26 1.00
N TYR A 114 4.25 -2.52 0.89
CA TYR A 114 3.72 -3.32 2.00
C TYR A 114 4.77 -3.56 3.09
N ARG A 115 5.95 -4.11 2.74
CA ARG A 115 6.96 -4.46 3.76
C ARG A 115 7.47 -3.25 4.55
N PRO A 116 7.85 -2.12 3.92
CA PRO A 116 8.27 -0.93 4.66
C PRO A 116 7.19 -0.40 5.59
N VAL A 117 5.92 -0.41 5.16
CA VAL A 117 4.78 0.00 5.98
C VAL A 117 4.64 -0.90 7.20
N VAL A 118 4.58 -2.22 7.01
CA VAL A 118 4.44 -3.18 8.13
C VAL A 118 5.55 -3.01 9.15
N LYS A 119 6.81 -2.86 8.71
CA LYS A 119 7.95 -2.62 9.60
C LYS A 119 7.83 -1.29 10.36
N ALA A 120 7.46 -0.21 9.66
CA ALA A 120 7.28 1.10 10.28
C ALA A 120 6.14 1.12 11.29
N MET A 121 5.04 0.41 11.02
CA MET A 121 3.94 0.30 11.97
C MET A 121 4.29 -0.58 13.17
N ALA A 122 5.07 -1.66 12.98
CA ALA A 122 5.48 -2.53 14.08
C ALA A 122 6.51 -1.87 15.01
N SER A 123 7.36 -0.98 14.50
CA SER A 123 8.44 -0.34 15.27
C SER A 123 8.68 1.10 14.84
N PRO A 124 7.69 2.01 15.00
CA PRO A 124 7.70 3.37 14.46
C PRO A 124 8.91 4.20 14.90
N ALA A 125 9.35 4.04 16.15
CA ALA A 125 10.53 4.71 16.71
C ALA A 125 11.81 4.48 15.89
N LEU A 126 12.01 3.25 15.38
CA LEU A 126 13.20 2.89 14.58
C LEU A 126 13.24 3.64 13.24
N TYR A 127 12.11 4.15 12.78
CA TYR A 127 11.96 4.84 11.51
C TYR A 127 11.76 6.35 11.66
N GLY A 128 12.01 6.89 12.86
CA GLY A 128 11.93 8.33 13.14
C GLY A 128 10.52 8.84 13.48
N PHE A 129 9.55 7.94 13.63
CA PHE A 129 8.23 8.25 14.19
C PHE A 129 8.26 8.11 15.73
N GLY A 130 7.14 8.36 16.41
CA GLY A 130 7.03 8.22 17.87
C GLY A 130 6.73 6.79 18.31
N ASP A 131 6.60 6.56 19.62
CA ASP A 131 6.49 5.22 20.22
C ASP A 131 5.07 4.63 20.23
N ARG A 132 4.19 5.12 19.34
CA ARG A 132 2.77 4.72 19.29
C ARG A 132 2.45 3.98 17.99
N PRO A 133 2.72 2.67 17.89
CA PRO A 133 2.61 1.89 16.64
C PRO A 133 1.19 1.86 16.05
N LEU A 134 0.17 1.87 16.90
CA LEU A 134 -1.22 1.69 16.51
C LEU A 134 -2.06 2.97 16.63
N ALA A 135 -1.45 4.08 17.07
CA ALA A 135 -2.17 5.33 17.20
C ALA A 135 -2.28 6.05 15.86
N THR A 136 -3.41 6.71 15.66
CA THR A 136 -3.67 7.61 14.54
C THR A 136 -3.43 9.04 15.00
N CYS A 137 -2.89 9.89 14.13
CA CYS A 137 -2.76 11.31 14.47
C CYS A 137 -4.14 11.96 14.61
N CYS A 138 -5.06 11.62 13.73
CA CYS A 138 -6.40 12.15 13.66
C CYS A 138 -7.44 11.03 13.83
N GLY A 139 -8.54 11.34 14.51
CA GLY A 139 -9.64 10.43 14.75
C GLY A 139 -10.32 10.72 16.09
N GLY A 140 -11.30 9.90 16.48
CA GLY A 140 -12.04 10.07 17.72
C GLY A 140 -12.01 8.84 18.61
N GLY A 141 -12.55 8.97 19.82
CA GLY A 141 -12.76 7.85 20.74
C GLY A 141 -11.91 7.84 22.00
N ALA A 142 -11.05 8.84 22.23
CA ALA A 142 -10.30 9.09 23.48
C ALA A 142 -9.42 7.93 24.02
N GLY A 143 -9.39 6.78 23.34
CA GLY A 143 -8.59 5.62 23.67
C GLY A 143 -7.15 5.70 23.13
N PRO A 144 -6.30 4.74 23.48
CA PRO A 144 -4.85 4.78 23.21
C PRO A 144 -4.49 4.83 21.71
N ASN A 145 -5.42 4.49 20.82
CA ASN A 145 -5.19 4.51 19.36
C ASN A 145 -5.80 5.73 18.65
N ASN A 146 -6.59 6.57 19.35
CA ASN A 146 -7.29 7.72 18.78
C ASN A 146 -8.16 7.42 17.53
N PHE A 147 -8.76 6.22 17.46
CA PHE A 147 -9.49 5.76 16.28
C PHE A 147 -10.90 5.27 16.62
N ASN A 148 -11.89 5.73 15.85
CA ASN A 148 -13.29 5.33 15.94
C ASN A 148 -13.99 5.54 14.58
N PHE A 149 -14.61 4.49 14.04
CA PHE A 149 -15.35 4.50 12.77
C PHE A 149 -16.61 5.36 12.75
N ILE A 150 -17.01 5.98 13.87
CA ILE A 150 -18.12 6.94 13.90
C ILE A 150 -17.59 8.38 14.02
N ALA A 151 -16.36 8.53 14.49
CA ALA A 151 -15.70 9.82 14.71
C ALA A 151 -14.45 9.93 13.81
N PHE A 152 -14.67 9.80 12.50
CA PHE A 152 -13.60 9.97 11.51
C PHE A 152 -13.09 11.41 11.46
N CYS A 153 -11.87 11.57 10.96
CA CYS A 153 -11.30 12.87 10.62
C CYS A 153 -12.25 13.70 9.76
N GLY A 154 -12.40 14.98 10.10
CA GLY A 154 -13.35 15.88 9.45
C GLY A 154 -14.73 15.90 10.09
N THR A 155 -14.99 15.04 11.09
CA THR A 155 -16.19 15.14 11.94
C THR A 155 -15.93 15.99 13.19
N PRO A 156 -16.95 16.65 13.78
CA PRO A 156 -16.78 17.40 15.04
C PRO A 156 -16.32 16.56 16.23
N ALA A 157 -16.50 15.24 16.17
CA ALA A 157 -16.11 14.30 17.22
C ALA A 157 -14.63 13.86 17.11
N SER A 158 -13.91 14.30 16.08
CA SER A 158 -12.50 13.95 15.86
C SER A 158 -11.56 14.96 16.52
N THR A 159 -10.40 14.47 16.93
CA THR A 159 -9.27 15.26 17.42
C THR A 159 -8.06 15.01 16.52
N THR A 160 -7.12 15.96 16.50
CA THR A 160 -5.86 15.83 15.77
C THR A 160 -4.69 15.95 16.73
N CYS A 161 -3.66 15.16 16.49
CA CYS A 161 -2.43 15.17 17.27
C CYS A 161 -1.65 16.49 17.06
N ALA A 162 -0.79 16.84 18.02
CA ALA A 162 0.01 18.07 17.94
C ALA A 162 1.13 18.00 16.89
N ASP A 163 1.73 16.82 16.69
CA ASP A 163 2.83 16.63 15.74
C ASP A 163 2.57 15.39 14.85
N PRO A 164 2.03 15.58 13.63
CA PRO A 164 1.78 14.50 12.69
C PRO A 164 3.05 13.76 12.23
N SER A 165 4.24 14.36 12.37
CA SER A 165 5.50 13.71 11.98
C SER A 165 5.86 12.53 12.87
N LYS A 166 5.25 12.42 14.05
CA LYS A 166 5.46 11.32 15.00
C LYS A 166 4.54 10.12 14.78
N PHE A 167 3.70 10.14 13.76
CA PHE A 167 2.74 9.07 13.52
C PHE A 167 2.91 8.49 12.12
N VAL A 168 2.77 7.16 12.03
CA VAL A 168 2.70 6.47 10.73
C VAL A 168 1.31 6.64 10.12
N SER A 169 0.26 6.41 10.91
CA SER A 169 -1.13 6.51 10.48
C SER A 169 -1.70 7.90 10.74
N TRP A 170 -2.33 8.48 9.72
CA TRP A 170 -3.10 9.71 9.84
C TRP A 170 -4.43 9.45 10.53
N ASP A 171 -5.30 8.64 9.95
CA ASP A 171 -6.70 8.47 10.38
C ASP A 171 -7.10 7.02 10.61
N GLY A 172 -6.14 6.11 10.61
CA GLY A 172 -6.37 4.67 10.71
C GLY A 172 -6.54 4.00 9.37
N ILE A 173 -6.62 4.73 8.24
CA ILE A 173 -6.69 4.21 6.88
C ILE A 173 -5.53 4.73 6.04
N HIS A 174 -5.26 6.03 6.14
CA HIS A 174 -4.23 6.74 5.38
C HIS A 174 -2.98 6.97 6.22
N PHE A 175 -1.85 7.18 5.55
CA PHE A 175 -0.58 7.54 6.18
C PHE A 175 -0.45 9.05 6.35
N THR A 176 0.34 9.48 7.34
CA THR A 176 0.72 10.89 7.47
C THR A 176 1.62 11.34 6.31
N GLU A 177 1.73 12.65 6.10
CA GLU A 177 2.66 13.20 5.10
C GLU A 177 4.11 12.73 5.35
N ALA A 178 4.54 12.72 6.62
CA ALA A 178 5.88 12.28 7.00
C ALA A 178 6.10 10.80 6.63
N ALA A 179 5.11 9.95 6.89
CA ALA A 179 5.16 8.53 6.53
C ALA A 179 5.18 8.33 5.00
N ASN A 180 4.30 8.98 4.26
CA ASN A 180 4.30 8.95 2.80
C ASN A 180 5.66 9.40 2.21
N ARG A 181 6.24 10.48 2.73
CA ARG A 181 7.55 10.98 2.33
C ARG A 181 8.65 9.96 2.62
N PHE A 182 8.60 9.31 3.78
CA PHE A 182 9.55 8.26 4.15
C PHE A 182 9.45 7.06 3.19
N PHE A 183 8.25 6.54 2.94
CA PHE A 183 8.06 5.38 2.07
C PHE A 183 8.44 5.69 0.62
N ALA A 184 8.02 6.83 0.08
CA ALA A 184 8.36 7.24 -1.28
C ALA A 184 9.88 7.38 -1.48
N ARG A 185 10.60 7.97 -0.52
CA ARG A 185 12.07 8.08 -0.59
C ARG A 185 12.75 6.72 -0.60
N ASN A 186 12.31 5.79 0.24
CA ASN A 186 12.88 4.45 0.29
C ASN A 186 12.57 3.65 -0.97
N MET A 187 11.34 3.75 -1.49
CA MET A 187 10.94 3.15 -2.76
C MET A 187 11.81 3.68 -3.90
N ILE A 188 11.93 5.00 -4.07
CA ILE A 188 12.72 5.61 -5.14
C ILE A 188 14.19 5.20 -5.03
N LYS A 189 14.79 5.26 -3.83
CA LYS A 189 16.17 4.78 -3.60
C LYS A 189 16.33 3.31 -3.98
N GLY A 190 15.38 2.46 -3.59
CA GLY A 190 15.36 1.05 -3.94
C GLY A 190 15.36 0.84 -5.45
N LEU A 191 14.46 1.51 -6.16
CA LEU A 191 14.34 1.45 -7.62
C LEU A 191 15.60 1.96 -8.35
N LEU A 192 16.28 2.97 -7.81
CA LEU A 192 17.51 3.53 -8.41
C LEU A 192 18.76 2.67 -8.12
N SER A 193 18.80 2.00 -6.97
CA SER A 193 19.98 1.23 -6.53
C SER A 193 20.15 -0.11 -7.24
N ARG A 194 19.07 -0.68 -7.80
CA ARG A 194 19.09 -1.99 -8.46
C ARG A 194 18.81 -1.84 -9.95
N GLY A 195 19.82 -2.09 -10.78
CA GLY A 195 19.68 -2.07 -12.23
C GLY A 195 18.61 -3.05 -12.71
N ARG A 196 17.54 -2.54 -13.34
CA ARG A 196 16.59 -3.24 -14.23
C ARG A 196 16.12 -4.65 -13.80
N GLY A 197 15.86 -4.87 -12.51
CA GLY A 197 15.36 -6.14 -11.99
C GLY A 197 14.64 -5.96 -10.65
N GLU A 198 13.57 -6.73 -10.44
CA GLU A 198 12.58 -6.63 -9.34
C GLU A 198 13.09 -6.06 -8.00
N TYR A 199 12.36 -5.08 -7.45
CA TYR A 199 12.52 -4.72 -6.04
C TYR A 199 11.77 -5.74 -5.17
N VAL A 200 12.50 -6.36 -4.25
CA VAL A 200 11.98 -7.04 -3.08
C VAL A 200 12.70 -6.38 -1.91
N ALA A 201 11.97 -5.80 -0.97
CA ALA A 201 12.58 -5.18 0.20
C ALA A 201 13.32 -6.25 1.04
N THR A 202 14.64 -6.11 1.12
CA THR A 202 15.62 -6.79 1.97
C THR A 202 16.54 -5.66 2.44
N ASP A 203 16.73 -5.30 3.71
CA ASP A 203 16.45 -5.91 5.01
C ASP A 203 16.00 -4.84 6.02
#